data_AF-A0A2H3EB14-F1
#
_entry.id   AF-A0A2H3EB14-F1
#
_cell.length_a   1.000
_cell.length_b   1.000
_cell.length_c   1.000
_cell.angle_alpha   90.00
_cell.angle_beta   90.00
_cell.angle_gamma   90.00
#
_symmetry.space_group_name_H-M   'P 1'
#
loop_
_entity.id
_entity.type
_entity.pdbx_description
1 polymer ?
#
loop_
_entity_poly.entity_id
_entity_poly.type
_entity_poly.pdbx_seq_one_letter_code
_entity_poly.pdbx_strand_id
1 'polypeptide(L)' 'MLASLSWIESISDPRYGPTWTCICKIDGQVRGIGTGAQKHVARDIAASQALSTLIKRHQ' A
#
# COMPACT_ATOMS: atom_id res chain seq x y z
N MET A 1 -16.38 -7.33 -11.14
CA MET A 1 -15.60 -6.20 -11.71
C MET A 1 -14.44 -5.94 -10.76
N LEU A 2 -13.23 -6.33 -11.13
CA LEU A 2 -12.04 -6.00 -10.33
C LEU A 2 -11.73 -4.52 -10.58
N ALA A 3 -11.67 -3.71 -9.52
CA ALA A 3 -11.23 -2.33 -9.66
C ALA A 3 -9.76 -2.34 -10.12
N SER A 4 -9.42 -1.51 -11.10
CA SER A 4 -8.05 -1.38 -11.62
C SER A 4 -7.06 -1.04 -10.50
N LEU A 5 -7.51 -0.33 -9.47
CA LEU A 5 -6.74 -0.03 -8.26
C LEU A 5 -7.60 -0.26 -7.01
N SER A 6 -7.06 -0.96 -6.01
CA SER A 6 -7.70 -1.24 -4.72
C SER A 6 -6.70 -1.09 -3.57
N TRP A 7 -7.16 -0.61 -2.42
CA TRP A 7 -6.32 -0.36 -1.24
C TRP A 7 -6.86 -1.14 -0.04
N ILE A 8 -5.96 -1.74 0.74
CA ILE A 8 -6.30 -2.34 2.05
C ILE A 8 -5.48 -1.60 3.10
N GLU A 9 -6.16 -1.03 4.08
CA GLU A 9 -5.55 -0.25 5.15
C GLU A 9 -5.88 -0.94 6.48
N SER A 10 -4.90 -1.10 7.35
CA SER A 10 -5.05 -1.71 8.67
C SER A 10 -4.17 -0.99 9.68
N ILE A 11 -4.66 -0.82 10.90
CA ILE A 11 -3.93 -0.16 11.98
C ILE A 11 -3.65 -1.17 13.09
N SER A 12 -2.42 -1.20 13.59
CA SER A 12 -2.06 -2.01 14.75
C SER A 12 -2.46 -1.32 16.06
N ASP A 13 -2.51 -2.09 17.15
CA ASP A 13 -2.93 -1.60 18.46
C ASP A 13 -2.20 -0.32 18.89
N PRO A 14 -2.93 0.71 19.35
CA PRO A 14 -2.36 1.99 19.76
C PRO A 14 -1.50 1.91 21.03
N ARG A 15 -1.49 0.76 21.73
CA ARG A 15 -0.76 0.58 23.01
C ARG A 15 0.76 0.69 22.87
N TYR A 16 1.32 0.39 21.70
CA TYR A 16 2.77 0.48 21.43
C TYR A 16 3.12 1.50 20.35
N GLY A 17 2.15 2.35 19.98
CA GLY A 17 2.23 3.27 18.85
C GLY A 17 1.45 2.75 17.64
N PRO A 18 0.56 3.56 17.03
CA PRO A 18 -0.24 3.12 15.90
C PRO A 18 0.64 2.87 14.69
N THR A 19 0.73 1.62 14.25
CA THR A 19 1.38 1.29 12.97
C THR A 19 0.29 1.12 11.93
N TRP A 20 0.24 2.05 10.99
CA TRP A 20 -0.57 1.95 9.80
C TRP A 20 0.12 1.05 8.79
N THR A 21 -0.64 0.12 8.25
CA THR A 21 -0.24 -0.77 7.15
C THR A 21 -1.18 -0.52 5.99
N CYS A 22 -0.63 -0.22 4.82
CA CYS A 22 -1.35 0.02 3.58
C CYS A 22 -0.85 -0.95 2.51
N ILE A 23 -1.77 -1.62 1.83
CA ILE A 23 -1.49 -2.55 0.74
C ILE A 23 -2.17 -2.02 -0.52
N CYS A 24 -1.37 -1.75 -1.53
CA CYS A 24 -1.81 -1.33 -2.85
C CYS A 24 -1.95 -2.55 -3.77
N LYS A 25 -3.17 -2.79 -4.26
CA LYS A 25 -3.49 -3.86 -5.21
C LYS A 25 -3.89 -3.26 -6.56
N ILE A 26 -3.27 -3.71 -7.64
CA ILE A 26 -3.61 -3.32 -9.02
C ILE A 26 -3.95 -4.60 -9.78
N ASP A 27 -5.09 -4.59 -10.47
CA ASP A 27 -5.65 -5.77 -11.15
C ASP A 27 -5.77 -7.01 -10.24
N GLY A 28 -6.10 -6.78 -8.96
CA GLY A 28 -6.20 -7.83 -7.95
C GLY A 28 -4.85 -8.36 -7.41
N GLN A 29 -3.71 -7.94 -7.97
CA GLN A 29 -2.38 -8.31 -7.49
C GLN A 29 -1.81 -7.26 -6.54
N VAL A 30 -1.20 -7.71 -5.44
CA VAL A 30 -0.46 -6.82 -4.54
C VAL A 30 0.76 -6.28 -5.29
N ARG A 31 0.82 -4.96 -5.47
CA ARG A 31 1.94 -4.26 -6.14
C ARG A 31 2.81 -3.48 -5.17
N GLY A 32 2.30 -3.15 -3.99
CA GLY A 32 3.09 -2.42 -2.99
C GLY A 32 2.51 -2.57 -1.59
N ILE A 33 3.39 -2.60 -0.59
CA ILE A 33 3.03 -2.67 0.83
C ILE A 33 3.84 -1.62 1.57
N GLY A 34 3.17 -0.74 2.29
CA GLY A 34 3.78 0.32 3.07
C GLY A 34 3.30 0.30 4.50
N THR A 35 4.22 0.58 5.42
CA THR A 35 3.94 0.68 6.86
C THR A 35 4.47 1.99 7.39
N GLY A 36 3.78 2.62 8.34
CA GLY A 36 4.24 3.86 8.95
C GLY A 36 3.44 4.26 10.18
N ALA A 37 3.92 5.26 10.90
CA ALA A 37 3.22 5.78 12.08
C ALA A 37 1.88 6.48 11.73
N GLN A 38 1.68 6.83 10.45
CA GLN A 38 0.50 7.54 9.97
C GLN A 38 -0.02 6.93 8.68
N LYS A 39 -1.33 7.05 8.47
CA LYS A 39 -2.03 6.54 7.29
C LYS A 39 -1.40 6.99 5.96
N HIS A 40 -1.13 8.29 5.84
CA HIS A 40 -0.59 8.85 4.60
C HIS A 40 0.84 8.35 4.33
N VAL A 41 1.67 8.17 5.38
CA VAL A 41 3.03 7.62 5.25
C VAL A 41 2.99 6.19 4.73
N ALA A 42 2.18 5.34 5.36
CA ALA A 42 2.01 3.96 4.92
C ALA A 42 1.49 3.88 3.47
N ARG A 43 0.57 4.77 3.10
CA ARG A 43 -0.01 4.83 1.75
C ARG A 43 0.99 5.32 0.71
N ASP A 44 1.81 6.32 1.03
CA ASP A 44 2.83 6.86 0.14
C ASP A 44 3.89 5.81 -0.20
N ILE A 45 4.37 5.06 0.81
CA ILE A 45 5.30 3.95 0.62
C ILE A 45 4.68 2.86 -0.27
N ALA A 46 3.42 2.48 -0.01
CA ALA A 46 2.72 1.49 -0.82
C ALA A 46 2.52 1.96 -2.28
N ALA A 47 2.22 3.24 -2.48
CA ALA A 47 2.05 3.86 -3.80
C ALA A 47 3.37 3.88 -4.58
N SER A 48 4.46 4.28 -3.93
CA SER A 48 5.79 4.35 -4.54
C SER A 48 6.29 2.97 -4.98
N GLN A 49 6.09 1.94 -4.16
CA GLN A 49 6.39 0.55 -4.53
C GLN A 49 5.52 0.06 -5.69
N ALA A 50 4.22 0.36 -5.65
CA ALA A 50 3.30 -0.03 -6.71
C ALA A 50 3.66 0.64 -8.05
N LEU A 51 3.98 1.93 -8.04
CA LEU A 51 4.43 2.68 -9.20
C LEU A 51 5.74 2.11 -9.76
N SER A 52 6.73 1.85 -8.89
CA SER A 52 8.00 1.24 -9.28
C SER A 52 7.79 -0.12 -9.96
N THR A 53 6.86 -0.92 -9.44
CA THR A 53 6.52 -2.23 -10.02
C THR A 53 5.80 -2.10 -11.36
N LEU A 54 4.91 -1.12 -11.51
CA LEU A 54 4.24 -0.82 -12.76
C LEU A 54 5.20 -0.36 -13.85
N ILE A 55 6.12 0.55 -13.51
CA ILE A 55 7.14 1.07 -14.44
C ILE A 55 8.05 -0.06 -14.91
N LYS A 56 8.54 -0.90 -13.98
CA LYS A 56 9.39 -2.06 -14.32
C LYS A 56 8.73 -3.07 -15.25
N ARG A 57 7.40 -3.19 -15.21
CA ARG A 57 6.65 -4.14 -16.04
C ARG A 57 6.47 -3.66 -17.48
N HIS A 58 6.77 -2.40 -17.76
CA HIS A 58 6.58 -1.75 -19.06
C HIS A 58 7.89 -1.54 -19.85
N GLN A 59 8.98 -2.22 -19.49
CA GLN A 59 10.28 -2.17 -20.16
C GLN A 59 10.60 -3.52 -20.80
#